data_AF-A0A940LQE0-F1
#
_entry.id   AF-A0A940LQE0-F1
#
_cell.length_a   1.000
_cell.length_b   1.000
_cell.length_c   1.000
_cell.angle_alpha   90.00
_cell.angle_beta   90.00
_cell.angle_gamma   90.00
#
_symmetry.space_group_name_H-M   'P 1'
#
loop_
_entity.id
_entity.type
_entity.pdbx_description
1 polymer ?
#
loop_
_entity_poly.entity_id
_entity_poly.type
_entity_poly.pdbx_seq_one_letter_code
_entity_poly.pdbx_strand_id
1 'polypeptide(L)'
;MKRILACVLSAIALSTASAALADVNLESSVTGWRLQNYVPNNIVVFYAGSSCASGSLTFGPTATADDRNRFYSLILTARSAGKKVGVFYETASGSCQIQSFYTLD
;
A
#
# COMPACT_ATOMS: atom_id res chain seq x y z
N MET A 1 7.78 -23.57 -41.41
CA MET A 1 8.81 -23.02 -40.50
C MET A 1 8.45 -21.65 -39.89
N LYS A 2 7.78 -20.71 -40.60
CA LYS A 2 7.39 -19.39 -40.04
C LYS A 2 6.40 -19.44 -38.86
N ARG A 3 5.47 -20.41 -38.82
CA ARG A 3 4.46 -20.52 -37.74
C ARG A 3 5.02 -21.02 -36.41
N ILE A 4 6.11 -21.79 -36.45
CA ILE A 4 6.80 -22.31 -35.25
C ILE A 4 7.59 -21.17 -34.57
N LEU A 5 8.17 -20.26 -35.37
CA LEU A 5 8.91 -19.10 -34.86
C LEU A 5 8.00 -18.12 -34.08
N ALA A 6 6.75 -17.94 -34.52
CA ALA A 6 5.80 -17.04 -33.85
C ALA A 6 5.37 -17.55 -32.47
N CYS A 7 5.15 -18.86 -32.31
CA CYS A 7 4.79 -19.45 -31.01
C CYS A 7 5.92 -19.38 -29.98
N VAL A 8 7.17 -19.53 -30.42
CA VAL A 8 8.34 -19.43 -29.52
C VAL A 8 8.52 -18.00 -29.01
N LEU A 9 8.30 -16.99 -29.86
CA LEU A 9 8.43 -15.59 -29.47
C LEU A 9 7.37 -15.16 -28.45
N SER A 10 6.13 -15.67 -28.57
CA SER A 10 5.07 -15.40 -27.61
C SER A 10 5.28 -16.07 -26.26
N ALA A 11 5.88 -17.28 -26.21
CA ALA A 11 6.13 -17.99 -24.95
C ALA A 11 7.19 -17.29 -24.08
N ILE A 12 8.19 -16.63 -24.69
CA ILE A 12 9.23 -15.90 -23.97
C ILE A 12 8.65 -14.62 -23.34
N ALA A 13 7.71 -13.94 -24.01
CA ALA A 13 7.10 -12.70 -23.51
C ALA A 13 6.25 -12.90 -22.24
N LEU A 14 5.66 -14.08 -22.04
CA LEU A 14 4.92 -14.38 -20.80
C LEU A 14 5.84 -14.70 -19.62
N SER A 15 7.07 -15.14 -19.87
CA SER A 15 8.03 -15.50 -18.81
C SER A 15 8.74 -14.30 -18.17
N THR A 16 8.62 -13.11 -18.75
CA THR A 16 9.20 -11.86 -18.23
C THR A 16 8.21 -11.00 -17.46
N ALA A 17 6.96 -11.44 -17.29
CA ALA A 17 6.01 -10.73 -16.46
C ALA A 17 6.41 -10.88 -14.99
N SER A 18 6.82 -9.78 -14.35
CA SER A 18 7.02 -9.76 -12.90
C SER A 18 5.75 -10.22 -12.20
N ALA A 19 5.87 -11.09 -11.20
CA ALA A 19 4.76 -11.44 -10.34
C ALA A 19 4.25 -10.15 -9.67
N ALA A 20 3.02 -9.75 -10.01
CA ALA A 20 2.35 -8.68 -9.27
C ALA A 20 2.15 -9.17 -7.84
N LEU A 21 2.64 -8.42 -6.86
CA LEU A 21 2.31 -8.67 -5.47
C LEU A 21 0.81 -8.36 -5.30
N ALA A 22 0.10 -9.25 -4.60
CA ALA A 22 -1.32 -9.02 -4.34
C ALA A 22 -1.45 -7.93 -3.27
N ASP A 23 -2.20 -6.87 -3.60
CA ASP A 23 -2.60 -5.87 -2.62
C ASP A 23 -3.50 -6.50 -1.55
N VAL A 24 -3.18 -6.22 -0.30
CA VAL A 24 -3.99 -6.57 0.86
C VAL A 24 -4.85 -5.36 1.23
N ASN A 25 -6.15 -5.55 1.34
CA ASN A 25 -7.06 -4.53 1.84
C ASN A 25 -7.17 -4.60 3.37
N LEU A 26 -7.03 -3.45 4.02
CA LEU A 26 -7.20 -3.25 5.45
C LEU A 26 -8.26 -2.19 5.70
N GLU A 27 -9.40 -2.60 6.26
CA GLU A 27 -10.47 -1.68 6.67
C GLU A 27 -10.66 -1.70 8.18
N SER A 28 -10.63 -0.52 8.81
CA SER A 28 -10.84 -0.42 10.26
C SER A 28 -11.23 0.98 10.72
N SER A 29 -11.72 1.06 11.97
CA SER A 29 -11.81 2.33 12.68
C SER A 29 -10.40 2.89 12.91
N VAL A 30 -10.25 4.20 12.69
CA VAL A 30 -8.95 4.87 12.79
C VAL A 30 -8.48 5.05 14.24
N THR A 31 -9.33 4.76 15.23
CA THR A 31 -9.01 4.92 16.67
C THR A 31 -7.81 4.09 17.10
N GLY A 32 -7.65 2.88 16.55
CA GLY A 32 -6.52 1.99 16.85
C GLY A 32 -5.22 2.30 16.08
N TRP A 33 -5.23 3.32 15.21
CA TRP A 33 -4.10 3.65 14.36
C TRP A 33 -3.20 4.66 15.05
N ARG A 34 -1.89 4.42 14.99
CA ARG A 34 -0.85 5.36 15.46
C ARG A 34 -0.01 5.82 14.28
N LEU A 35 0.04 7.14 14.07
CA LEU A 35 0.89 7.73 13.04
C LEU A 35 2.15 8.30 13.70
N GLN A 36 3.30 8.01 13.11
CA GLN A 36 4.58 8.57 13.48
C GLN A 36 5.15 9.36 12.30
N ASN A 37 5.51 10.61 12.55
CA ASN A 37 6.10 11.54 11.58
C ASN A 37 7.47 12.06 12.03
N TYR A 38 8.18 11.31 12.88
CA TYR A 38 9.47 11.72 13.48
C TYR A 38 10.64 11.79 12.49
N VAL A 39 10.47 11.21 11.30
CA VAL A 39 11.45 11.27 10.21
C VAL A 39 11.01 12.35 9.22
N PRO A 40 11.89 13.29 8.84
CA PRO A 40 11.54 14.31 7.85
C PRO A 40 10.95 13.68 6.60
N ASN A 41 9.80 14.19 6.16
CA ASN A 41 9.11 13.76 4.95
C ASN A 41 8.68 12.28 4.90
N ASN A 42 8.53 11.60 6.04
CA ASN A 42 8.00 10.24 6.07
C ASN A 42 6.88 10.06 7.10
N ILE A 43 6.00 9.10 6.84
CA ILE A 43 4.93 8.68 7.74
C ILE A 43 5.02 7.18 7.92
N VAL A 44 5.13 6.75 9.18
CA VAL A 44 5.01 5.35 9.56
C VAL A 44 3.71 5.18 10.33
N VAL A 45 2.88 4.24 9.86
CA VAL A 45 1.61 3.89 10.50
C VAL A 45 1.82 2.61 11.27
N PHE A 46 1.28 2.54 12.49
CA PHE A 46 1.22 1.32 13.27
C PHE A 46 -0.24 0.97 13.55
N TYR A 47 -0.64 -0.23 13.16
CA TYR A 47 -1.94 -0.79 13.40
C TYR A 47 -1.84 -2.31 13.60
N ALA A 48 -2.23 -2.76 14.79
CA ALA A 48 -2.11 -4.17 15.19
C ALA A 48 -2.95 -5.14 14.35
N GLY A 49 -3.96 -4.65 13.63
CA GLY A 49 -4.77 -5.47 12.73
C GLY A 49 -4.17 -5.67 11.33
N SER A 50 -3.00 -5.09 11.03
CA SER A 50 -2.26 -5.42 9.80
C SER A 50 -1.41 -6.68 10.04
N SER A 51 -1.24 -7.51 9.01
CA SER A 51 -0.38 -8.71 9.07
C SER A 51 1.11 -8.38 8.93
N CYS A 52 1.45 -7.10 8.93
CA CYS A 52 2.79 -6.58 8.75
C CYS A 52 3.64 -6.79 9.99
N ALA A 53 4.96 -6.88 9.82
CA ALA A 53 5.88 -6.92 10.94
C ALA A 53 5.65 -5.70 11.85
N SER A 54 5.40 -5.97 13.14
CA SER A 54 5.04 -4.97 14.16
C SER A 54 3.78 -4.13 13.84
N GLY A 55 2.95 -4.62 12.93
CA GLY A 55 1.78 -3.92 12.43
C GLY A 55 2.11 -2.62 11.68
N SER A 56 3.32 -2.50 11.14
CA SER A 56 3.80 -1.25 10.54
C SER A 56 3.50 -1.18 9.03
N LEU A 57 3.00 -0.03 8.59
CA LEU A 57 2.75 0.31 7.19
C LEU A 57 3.49 1.61 6.88
N THR A 58 4.15 1.65 5.72
CA THR A 58 4.91 2.81 5.26
C THR A 58 4.55 3.13 3.82
N PHE A 59 4.89 4.31 3.34
CA PHE A 59 4.81 4.58 1.91
C PHE A 59 6.00 3.96 1.17
N GLY A 60 5.77 3.51 -0.06
CA GLY A 60 6.83 3.10 -0.97
C GLY A 60 7.72 4.27 -1.39
N PRO A 61 8.90 4.00 -1.98
CA PRO A 61 9.87 5.04 -2.36
C PRO A 61 9.38 5.99 -3.44
N THR A 62 8.35 5.60 -4.19
CA THR A 62 7.72 6.40 -5.25
C THR A 62 6.67 7.38 -4.74
N ALA A 63 6.25 7.26 -3.48
CA ALA A 63 5.22 8.12 -2.91
C ALA A 63 5.71 9.57 -2.79
N THR A 64 4.85 10.51 -3.18
CA THR A 64 5.12 11.94 -3.11
C THR A 64 4.86 12.50 -1.72
N ALA A 65 5.31 13.74 -1.48
CA ALA A 65 4.93 14.46 -0.26
C ALA A 65 3.42 14.72 -0.20
N ASP A 66 2.78 14.91 -1.36
CA ASP A 66 1.33 15.11 -1.45
C ASP A 66 0.56 13.86 -1.02
N ASP A 67 0.98 12.67 -1.46
CA ASP A 67 0.37 11.39 -1.04
C ASP A 67 0.38 11.22 0.49
N ARG A 68 1.53 11.53 1.11
CA ARG A 68 1.69 11.49 2.57
C ARG A 68 0.82 12.53 3.27
N ASN A 69 0.76 13.76 2.76
CA ASN A 69 -0.06 14.82 3.33
C ASN A 69 -1.55 14.51 3.22
N ARG A 70 -1.99 14.00 2.07
CA ARG A 70 -3.38 13.55 1.83
C ARG A 70 -3.75 12.41 2.77
N PHE A 71 -2.87 11.42 2.95
CA PHE A 71 -3.11 10.33 3.88
C PHE A 71 -3.20 10.81 5.32
N TYR A 72 -2.25 11.64 5.77
CA TYR A 72 -2.28 12.21 7.11
C TYR A 72 -3.58 12.99 7.38
N SER A 73 -3.98 13.82 6.42
CA SER A 73 -5.20 14.63 6.50
C SER A 73 -6.46 13.75 6.54
N LEU A 74 -6.49 12.69 5.73
CA LEU A 74 -7.58 11.72 5.72
C LEU A 74 -7.71 10.99 7.07
N ILE A 75 -6.60 10.54 7.66
CA ILE A 75 -6.63 9.88 8.96
C ILE A 75 -7.14 10.82 10.06
N LEU A 76 -6.66 12.07 10.09
CA LEU A 76 -7.13 13.06 11.05
C LEU A 76 -8.62 13.37 10.88
N THR A 77 -9.08 13.52 9.63
CA THR A 77 -10.49 13.80 9.30
C THR A 77 -11.38 12.61 9.66
N ALA A 78 -10.98 11.39 9.31
CA ALA A 78 -11.71 10.19 9.69
C ALA A 78 -11.80 10.04 11.21
N ARG A 79 -10.74 10.42 11.94
CA ARG A 79 -10.73 10.40 13.40
C ARG A 79 -11.72 11.38 13.99
N SER A 80 -11.73 12.63 13.53
CA SER A 80 -12.65 13.65 14.04
C SER A 80 -14.10 13.36 13.68
N ALA A 81 -14.34 12.74 12.51
CA ALA A 81 -15.66 12.37 12.04
C ALA A 81 -16.16 11.00 12.55
N GLY A 82 -15.35 10.24 13.28
CA GLY A 82 -15.69 8.89 13.72
C GLY A 82 -15.87 7.88 12.57
N LYS A 83 -15.21 8.11 11.43
CA LYS A 83 -15.29 7.27 10.24
C LYS A 83 -14.22 6.19 10.22
N LYS A 84 -14.49 5.13 9.46
CA LYS A 84 -13.51 4.08 9.15
C LYS A 84 -12.66 4.48 7.95
N VAL A 85 -11.49 3.87 7.83
CA VAL A 85 -10.57 4.05 6.70
C VAL A 85 -10.23 2.70 6.10
N GLY A 86 -9.94 2.72 4.81
CA GLY A 86 -9.45 1.59 4.04
C GLY A 86 -8.06 1.90 3.50
N VAL A 87 -7.17 0.92 3.54
CA VAL A 87 -5.81 1.01 3.00
C VAL A 87 -5.50 -0.25 2.23
N PHE A 88 -5.13 -0.09 0.97
CA PHE A 88 -4.48 -1.13 0.19
C PHE A 88 -2.97 -1.04 0.38
N TYR A 89 -2.34 -2.15 0.74
CA TYR A 89 -0.91 -2.24 0.87
C TYR A 89 -0.38 -3.55 0.30
N GLU A 90 0.86 -3.54 -0.16
CA GLU A 90 1.56 -4.75 -0.61
C GLU A 90 2.75 -5.05 0.31
N THR A 91 3.22 -6.29 0.33
CA THR A 91 4.47 -6.65 1.03
C THR A 91 5.64 -6.60 0.06
N ALA A 92 6.29 -5.45 -0.06
CA ALA A 92 7.42 -5.22 -0.96
C ALA A 92 8.74 -5.06 -0.19
N SER A 93 9.77 -5.82 -0.57
CA SER A 93 11.12 -5.74 0.01
C SER A 93 11.17 -5.88 1.53
N GLY A 94 10.28 -6.71 2.11
CA GLY A 94 10.20 -6.93 3.56
C GLY A 94 9.43 -5.87 4.35
N SER A 95 8.83 -4.89 3.67
CA SER A 95 8.02 -3.84 4.27
C SER A 95 6.61 -3.82 3.69
N CYS A 96 5.62 -3.48 4.50
CA CYS A 96 4.28 -3.24 3.99
C CYS A 96 4.15 -1.82 3.45
N GLN A 97 3.95 -1.71 2.14
CA GLN A 97 3.92 -0.45 1.42
C GLN A 97 2.51 -0.07 1.03
N ILE A 98 2.04 1.07 1.52
CA ILE A 98 0.74 1.66 1.19
C ILE A 98 0.73 2.02 -0.29
N GLN A 99 -0.28 1.50 -1.00
CA GLN A 99 -0.52 1.76 -2.42
C GLN A 99 -1.65 2.77 -2.63
N SER A 100 -2.74 2.62 -1.87
CA SER A 100 -3.87 3.55 -1.93
C SER A 100 -4.67 3.54 -0.63
N PHE A 101 -5.51 4.55 -0.45
CA PHE A 101 -6.28 4.75 0.79
C PHE A 101 -7.58 5.51 0.51
N TYR A 102 -8.60 5.26 1.33
CA TYR A 102 -9.93 5.84 1.20
C TYR A 102 -10.64 5.94 2.56
N THR A 103 -11.67 6.78 2.63
CA THR A 103 -12.62 6.81 3.74
C THR A 103 -13.79 5.87 3.45
N LEU A 104 -14.31 5.22 4.49
CA LEU A 104 -15.59 4.50 4.41
C LEU A 104 -16.70 5.36 5.01
N ASP A 105 -17.88 5.29 4.38
CA ASP A 105 -19.10 5.96 4.84
C ASP A 105 -19.71 5.29 6.08
#